data_AF-A0A0C1JME0-F1
#
_entry.id   AF-A0A0C1JME0-F1
#
_cell.length_a   1.000
_cell.length_b   1.000
_cell.length_c   1.000
_cell.angle_alpha   90.00
_cell.angle_beta   90.00
_cell.angle_gamma   90.00
#
_symmetry.space_group_name_H-M   'P 1'
#
loop_
_entity.id
_entity.type
_entity.pdbx_description
1 polymer ?
#
loop_
_entity_poly.entity_id
_entity_poly.type
_entity_poly.pdbx_seq_one_letter_code
_entity_poly.pdbx_strand_id
1 'polypeptide(L)'
;MLSNCKSKKELHLLSMNYLSNSTEFKSLIEKLVYFGFLKKIQDMVVATEKGMLWLKRPPIAQMTSLAWDWLSEPFEADDLSIYWNPRNFRLIEKYLKQFKYHDWVYLEDFIKSFMGPMGDRGPINLVNKGKKWKYALPVYQSEELNFIREVITKTFFQLGIVSTGIHQNQVCFTVTAFGHQFIH
;
A
#
# COMPACT_ATOMS: atom_id res chain seq x y z
N MET A 1 -3.43 17.36 -12.02
CA MET A 1 -2.90 18.08 -10.85
C MET A 1 -3.38 17.32 -9.63
N LEU A 2 -2.51 16.55 -8.99
CA LEU A 2 -2.82 15.88 -7.72
C LEU A 2 -3.03 16.97 -6.68
N SER A 3 -4.13 16.89 -5.92
CA SER A 3 -4.35 17.84 -4.84
C SER A 3 -3.35 17.50 -3.73
N ASN A 4 -2.32 18.33 -3.58
CA ASN A 4 -1.34 18.14 -2.52
C ASN A 4 -2.05 18.33 -1.17
N CYS A 5 -2.04 17.31 -0.32
CA CYS A 5 -2.27 17.54 1.11
C CYS A 5 -1.30 18.62 1.56
N LYS A 6 -1.83 19.67 2.19
CA LYS A 6 -1.10 20.90 2.44
C LYS A 6 0.17 20.64 3.26
N SER A 7 1.27 21.26 2.79
CA SER A 7 2.42 21.82 3.51
C SER A 7 2.80 21.22 4.87
N LYS A 8 4.09 20.88 5.00
CA LYS A 8 4.89 20.46 6.18
C LYS A 8 4.53 21.07 7.56
N LYS A 9 3.74 22.14 7.64
CA LYS A 9 3.38 22.86 8.88
C LYS A 9 2.08 22.41 9.56
N GLU A 10 1.13 21.78 8.86
CA GLU A 10 -0.14 21.30 9.46
C GLU A 10 -0.08 19.84 9.95
N LEU A 11 1.06 19.17 9.74
CA LEU A 11 1.29 17.75 9.99
C LEU A 11 1.29 17.29 11.46
N HIS A 12 1.36 18.22 12.42
CA HIS A 12 1.31 17.88 13.85
C HIS A 12 -0.05 17.33 14.31
N LEU A 13 -1.07 17.36 13.45
CA LEU A 13 -2.41 16.85 13.72
C LEU A 13 -2.76 15.58 12.94
N LEU A 14 -1.82 14.94 12.24
CA LEU A 14 -2.02 13.56 11.80
C LEU A 14 -1.91 12.66 13.03
N SER A 15 -3.04 12.33 13.63
CA SER A 15 -3.05 11.50 14.82
C SER A 15 -2.50 10.12 14.49
N MET A 16 -1.38 9.74 15.12
CA MET A 16 -0.88 8.36 15.18
C MET A 16 -1.94 7.36 15.70
N ASN A 17 -3.01 7.87 16.31
CA ASN A 17 -4.17 7.12 16.80
C ASN A 17 -4.94 6.34 15.71
N TYR A 18 -4.83 6.70 14.42
CA TYR A 18 -5.41 5.86 13.37
C TYR A 18 -4.74 4.48 13.34
N LEU A 19 -3.41 4.46 13.49
CA LEU A 19 -2.63 3.24 13.35
C LEU A 19 -3.10 2.17 14.33
N SER A 20 -3.32 2.46 15.61
CA SER A 20 -3.67 1.39 16.57
C SER A 20 -5.07 0.78 16.36
N ASN A 21 -6.01 1.53 15.77
CA ASN A 21 -7.41 1.11 15.64
C ASN A 21 -7.82 0.70 14.22
N SER A 22 -6.94 0.89 13.23
CA SER A 22 -7.24 0.56 11.85
C SER A 22 -7.31 -0.95 11.63
N THR A 23 -8.10 -1.38 10.65
CA THR A 23 -8.20 -2.79 10.25
C THR A 23 -6.85 -3.32 9.75
N GLU A 24 -6.06 -2.47 9.10
CA GLU A 24 -4.76 -2.82 8.53
C GLU A 24 -3.71 -3.09 9.61
N PHE A 25 -3.72 -2.32 10.70
CA PHE A 25 -2.84 -2.57 11.84
C PHE A 25 -3.25 -3.80 12.63
N LYS A 26 -4.56 -4.04 12.82
CA LYS A 26 -5.04 -5.31 13.43
C LYS A 26 -4.57 -6.51 12.61
N SER A 27 -4.70 -6.43 11.28
CA SER A 27 -4.19 -7.45 10.36
C SER A 27 -2.67 -7.62 10.45
N LEU A 28 -1.89 -6.53 10.61
CA LEU A 28 -0.44 -6.62 10.84
C LEU A 28 -0.13 -7.36 12.15
N ILE A 29 -0.80 -7.01 13.24
CA ILE A 29 -0.60 -7.66 14.54
C ILE A 29 -0.94 -9.14 14.45
N GLU A 30 -2.04 -9.50 13.80
CA GLU A 30 -2.42 -10.90 13.56
C GLU A 30 -1.36 -11.65 12.76
N LYS A 31 -0.83 -11.03 11.69
CA LYS A 31 0.27 -11.57 10.89
C LYS A 31 1.53 -11.80 11.73
N LEU A 32 1.91 -10.84 12.57
CA LEU A 32 3.06 -10.96 13.46
C LEU A 32 2.88 -12.03 14.54
N VAL A 33 1.65 -12.20 15.05
CA VAL A 33 1.30 -13.30 15.96
C VAL A 33 1.40 -14.64 15.26
N TYR A 34 0.87 -14.74 14.03
CA TYR A 34 0.93 -15.96 13.23
C TYR A 34 2.38 -16.39 12.93
N PHE A 35 3.27 -15.45 12.58
CA PHE A 35 4.69 -15.73 12.37
C PHE A 35 5.45 -16.09 13.67
N GLY A 36 4.78 -16.01 14.82
CA GLY A 36 5.36 -16.27 16.12
C GLY A 36 6.33 -15.18 16.58
N PHE A 37 6.28 -13.99 15.99
CA PHE A 37 7.02 -12.82 16.48
C PHE A 37 6.35 -12.20 17.69
N LEU A 38 5.02 -12.25 17.73
CA LEU A 38 4.20 -11.81 18.86
C LEU A 38 3.41 -12.98 19.44
N LYS A 39 3.01 -12.86 20.70
CA LYS A 39 2.11 -13.78 21.40
C LYS A 39 1.02 -12.96 22.09
N LYS A 40 -0.23 -13.37 21.92
CA LYS A 40 -1.36 -12.81 22.69
C LYS A 40 -1.43 -13.50 24.05
N ILE A 41 -1.38 -12.72 25.13
CA ILE A 41 -1.53 -13.18 26.51
C ILE A 41 -2.62 -12.30 27.14
N GLN A 42 -3.81 -12.88 27.35
CA GLN A 42 -5.00 -12.14 27.79
C GLN A 42 -5.26 -10.96 26.83
N ASP A 43 -5.28 -9.72 27.35
CA ASP A 43 -5.50 -8.48 26.58
C ASP A 43 -4.19 -7.81 26.12
N MET A 44 -3.04 -8.46 26.32
CA MET A 44 -1.73 -7.92 25.95
C MET A 44 -1.10 -8.69 24.80
N VAL A 45 -0.35 -7.96 23.97
CA VAL A 45 0.48 -8.53 22.91
C VAL A 45 1.94 -8.38 23.31
N VAL A 46 2.65 -9.49 23.44
CA VAL A 46 4.04 -9.53 23.92
C VAL A 46 4.94 -10.09 22.82
N ALA A 47 6.13 -9.50 22.65
CA ALA A 47 7.13 -10.00 21.71
C ALA A 47 7.75 -11.31 22.23
N THR A 48 7.87 -12.30 21.34
CA THR A 48 8.58 -13.55 21.62
C THR A 48 10.09 -13.34 21.49
N GLU A 49 10.92 -14.30 21.92
CA GLU A 49 12.37 -14.25 21.67
C GLU A 49 12.70 -14.11 20.18
N LYS A 50 11.97 -14.82 19.32
CA LYS A 50 12.05 -14.70 17.86
C LYS A 50 11.71 -13.27 17.40
N GLY A 51 10.64 -12.68 17.95
CA GLY A 51 10.24 -11.30 17.67
C GLY A 51 11.31 -10.28 18.08
N MET A 52 11.91 -10.47 19.25
CA MET A 52 12.99 -9.61 19.74
C MET A 52 14.26 -9.72 18.89
N LEU A 53 14.61 -10.92 18.43
CA LEU A 53 15.71 -11.12 17.48
C LEU A 53 15.41 -10.50 16.11
N TRP A 54 14.15 -10.60 15.66
CA TRP A 54 13.68 -9.98 14.42
C TRP A 54 13.77 -8.45 14.47
N LEU A 55 13.32 -7.82 15.57
CA LEU A 55 13.40 -6.36 15.76
C LEU A 55 14.84 -5.81 15.72
N LYS A 56 15.84 -6.64 16.05
CA LYS A 56 17.27 -6.28 15.98
C LYS A 56 17.84 -6.32 14.55
N ARG A 57 17.14 -6.94 13.59
CA ARG A 57 17.59 -7.03 12.19
C ARG A 57 17.47 -5.66 11.50
N PRO A 58 18.25 -5.40 10.44
CA PRO A 58 18.08 -4.17 9.65
C PRO A 58 16.69 -4.14 9.00
N PRO A 59 16.14 -2.94 8.70
CA PRO A 59 14.79 -2.77 8.14
C PRO A 59 14.54 -3.62 6.89
N ILE A 60 15.55 -3.73 6.01
CA ILE A 60 15.51 -4.55 4.80
C ILE A 60 15.12 -6.00 5.14
N ALA A 61 15.78 -6.58 6.15
CA ALA A 61 15.63 -7.97 6.56
C ALA A 61 14.34 -8.20 7.34
N GLN A 62 13.88 -7.17 8.07
CA GLN A 62 12.57 -7.19 8.71
C GLN A 62 11.46 -7.27 7.65
N MET A 63 11.51 -6.41 6.64
CA MET A 63 10.58 -6.43 5.52
C MET A 63 10.62 -7.76 4.75
N THR A 64 11.83 -8.29 4.46
CA THR A 64 11.95 -9.55 3.72
C THR A 64 11.25 -10.69 4.45
N SER A 65 11.38 -10.77 5.78
CA SER A 65 10.68 -11.80 6.55
C SER A 65 9.15 -11.64 6.57
N LEU A 66 8.63 -10.44 6.29
CA LEU A 66 7.20 -10.17 6.19
C LEU A 66 6.65 -10.32 4.77
N ALA A 67 7.52 -10.29 3.75
CA ALA A 67 7.11 -10.29 2.33
C ALA A 67 7.08 -11.69 1.70
N TRP A 68 7.94 -12.60 2.15
CA TRP A 68 8.19 -13.89 1.49
C TRP A 68 7.34 -15.06 1.99
N ASP A 69 6.42 -14.81 2.92
CA ASP A 69 5.48 -15.84 3.35
C ASP A 69 4.27 -15.86 2.41
N TRP A 70 3.80 -17.05 2.04
CA TRP A 70 2.55 -17.24 1.30
C TRP A 70 1.41 -16.49 1.97
N LEU A 71 1.38 -16.40 3.30
CA LEU A 71 0.36 -15.63 4.05
C LEU A 71 0.46 -14.11 3.93
N SER A 72 1.41 -13.62 3.13
CA SER A 72 1.49 -12.22 2.71
C SER A 72 0.64 -11.93 1.49
N GLU A 73 0.11 -12.96 0.84
CA GLU A 73 -0.90 -12.81 -0.20
C GLU A 73 -2.26 -12.49 0.45
N PRO A 74 -3.07 -11.62 -0.15
CA PRO A 74 -4.40 -11.29 0.35
C PRO A 74 -5.32 -12.50 0.16
N PHE A 75 -5.35 -13.37 1.17
CA PHE A 75 -5.97 -14.69 1.13
C PHE A 75 -7.49 -14.70 1.34
N GLU A 76 -8.18 -13.56 1.32
CA GLU A 76 -9.58 -13.48 1.78
C GLU A 76 -10.62 -13.22 0.67
N ALA A 77 -10.22 -12.93 -0.57
CA ALA A 77 -11.18 -12.72 -1.66
C ALA A 77 -10.76 -13.47 -2.94
N ASP A 78 -11.49 -14.55 -3.26
CA ASP A 78 -11.34 -15.30 -4.52
C ASP A 78 -11.33 -14.36 -5.74
N ASP A 79 -12.12 -13.28 -5.69
CA ASP A 79 -12.25 -12.31 -6.78
C ASP A 79 -11.01 -11.40 -6.98
N LEU A 80 -10.24 -11.12 -5.92
CA LEU A 80 -9.03 -10.27 -6.01
C LEU A 80 -7.76 -11.06 -6.36
N SER A 81 -7.79 -12.37 -6.14
CA SER A 81 -6.66 -13.28 -6.40
C SER A 81 -6.16 -13.21 -7.85
N ILE A 82 -7.07 -12.98 -8.81
CA ILE A 82 -6.77 -12.88 -10.25
C ILE A 82 -5.82 -11.70 -10.54
N TYR A 83 -5.93 -10.62 -9.77
CA TYR A 83 -5.08 -9.45 -9.92
C TYR A 83 -3.77 -9.58 -9.15
N TRP A 84 -3.65 -10.55 -8.24
CA TRP A 84 -2.45 -10.79 -7.45
C TRP A 84 -1.39 -11.52 -8.28
N ASN A 85 -0.60 -10.74 -9.01
CA ASN A 85 0.56 -11.23 -9.72
C ASN A 85 1.73 -10.24 -9.63
N PRO A 86 2.98 -10.71 -9.81
CA PRO A 86 4.16 -9.84 -9.71
C PRO A 86 4.14 -8.64 -10.68
N ARG A 87 3.48 -8.77 -11.84
CA ARG A 87 3.36 -7.68 -12.81
C ARG A 87 2.52 -6.53 -12.25
N ASN A 88 1.35 -6.82 -11.71
CA ASN A 88 0.45 -5.82 -11.14
C ASN A 88 1.05 -5.18 -9.88
N PHE A 89 1.70 -5.98 -9.03
CA PHE A 89 2.38 -5.48 -7.84
C PHE A 89 3.49 -4.47 -8.19
N ARG A 90 4.39 -4.84 -9.12
CA ARG A 90 5.45 -3.94 -9.62
C ARG A 90 4.91 -2.72 -10.35
N LEU A 91 3.74 -2.84 -10.97
CA LEU A 91 3.08 -1.71 -11.62
C LEU A 91 2.66 -0.67 -10.58
N ILE A 92 2.00 -1.08 -9.50
CA ILE A 92 1.62 -0.16 -8.40
C ILE A 92 2.87 0.45 -7.77
N GLU A 93 3.89 -0.37 -7.50
CA GLU A 93 5.19 0.07 -6.99
C GLU A 93 5.83 1.17 -7.85
N LYS A 94 5.86 0.98 -9.18
CA LYS A 94 6.39 1.96 -10.13
C LYS A 94 5.63 3.30 -10.09
N TYR A 95 4.32 3.28 -9.86
CA TYR A 95 3.53 4.51 -9.74
C TYR A 95 3.81 5.25 -8.43
N LEU A 96 4.14 4.53 -7.35
CA LEU A 96 4.57 5.14 -6.09
C LEU A 96 5.90 5.89 -6.21
N LYS A 97 6.77 5.50 -7.15
CA LYS A 97 8.05 6.17 -7.42
C LYS A 97 7.92 7.66 -7.71
N GLN A 98 6.78 8.09 -8.25
CA GLN A 98 6.58 9.46 -8.71
C GLN A 98 6.37 10.44 -7.55
N PHE A 99 6.09 9.94 -6.34
CA PHE A 99 5.91 10.79 -5.16
C PHE A 99 7.25 11.30 -4.65
N LYS A 100 7.27 12.55 -4.19
CA LYS A 100 8.44 13.06 -3.48
C LYS A 100 8.43 12.55 -2.05
N TYR A 101 9.62 12.55 -1.48
CA TYR A 101 9.86 12.17 -0.10
C TYR A 101 8.96 12.95 0.86
N HIS A 102 8.18 12.23 1.68
CA HIS A 102 7.23 12.77 2.67
C HIS A 102 6.05 13.57 2.10
N ASP A 103 5.75 13.47 0.81
CA ASP A 103 4.50 14.01 0.28
C ASP A 103 3.35 13.08 0.66
N TRP A 104 2.34 13.65 1.31
CA TRP A 104 1.09 12.96 1.63
C TRP A 104 0.09 13.17 0.51
N VAL A 105 -0.62 12.10 0.15
CA VAL A 105 -1.54 12.07 -0.99
C VAL A 105 -2.81 11.36 -0.58
N TYR A 106 -3.95 11.90 -0.98
CA TYR A 106 -5.23 11.20 -0.81
C TYR A 106 -5.26 9.93 -1.65
N LEU A 107 -5.71 8.83 -1.05
CA LEU A 107 -5.77 7.53 -1.70
C LEU A 107 -6.62 7.58 -2.98
N GLU A 108 -7.78 8.24 -2.92
CA GLU A 108 -8.69 8.37 -4.07
C GLU A 108 -8.10 9.23 -5.19
N ASP A 109 -7.29 10.24 -4.87
CA ASP A 109 -6.62 11.05 -5.88
C ASP A 109 -5.49 10.26 -6.56
N PHE A 110 -4.75 9.46 -5.79
CA PHE A 110 -3.79 8.51 -6.35
C PHE A 110 -4.49 7.55 -7.31
N ILE A 111 -5.58 6.92 -6.88
CA ILE A 111 -6.32 5.92 -7.66
C ILE A 111 -6.86 6.53 -8.97
N LYS A 112 -7.45 7.73 -8.92
CA LYS A 112 -7.91 8.44 -10.13
C LYS A 112 -6.78 8.79 -11.09
N SER A 113 -5.58 8.99 -10.56
CA SER A 113 -4.38 9.29 -11.36
C SER A 113 -3.63 8.04 -11.86
N PHE A 114 -4.03 6.85 -11.39
CA PHE A 114 -3.41 5.61 -11.82
C PHE A 114 -3.80 5.31 -13.26
N MET A 115 -2.81 5.08 -14.13
CA MET A 115 -3.04 4.83 -15.57
C MET A 115 -2.32 3.57 -16.06
N GLY A 116 -1.92 2.70 -15.13
CA GLY A 116 -1.22 1.46 -15.43
C GLY A 116 -2.16 0.38 -15.98
N PRO A 117 -1.77 -0.38 -17.02
CA PRO A 117 -2.59 -1.49 -17.50
C PRO A 117 -2.63 -2.62 -16.48
N MET A 118 -3.73 -2.74 -15.75
CA MET A 118 -3.98 -3.81 -14.78
C MET A 118 -4.78 -4.94 -15.44
N GLY A 119 -4.42 -6.19 -15.13
CA GLY A 119 -5.03 -7.38 -15.73
C GLY A 119 -4.76 -7.51 -17.24
N ASP A 120 -5.80 -7.88 -18.00
CA ASP A 120 -5.74 -8.12 -19.46
C ASP A 120 -5.91 -6.85 -20.30
N ARG A 121 -5.92 -5.69 -19.66
CA ARG A 121 -6.17 -4.43 -20.36
C ARG A 121 -4.93 -3.95 -21.07
N GLY A 122 -5.14 -3.49 -22.30
CA GLY A 122 -4.07 -2.93 -23.11
C GLY A 122 -3.49 -1.65 -22.47
N PRO A 123 -2.22 -1.33 -22.78
CA PRO A 123 -1.62 -0.06 -22.38
C PRO A 123 -2.40 1.13 -22.97
N ILE A 124 -2.12 2.33 -22.48
CA ILE A 124 -2.62 3.58 -23.06
C ILE A 124 -2.26 3.60 -24.55
N ASN A 125 -3.28 3.66 -25.40
CA ASN A 125 -3.11 3.61 -26.85
C ASN A 125 -3.76 4.83 -27.50
N LEU A 126 -3.18 5.26 -28.63
CA LEU A 126 -3.79 6.27 -29.48
C LEU A 126 -4.93 5.61 -30.27
N VAL A 127 -6.16 6.08 -30.08
CA VAL A 127 -7.33 5.60 -30.83
C VAL A 127 -7.83 6.74 -31.69
N ASN A 128 -8.02 6.44 -32.98
CA ASN A 128 -8.60 7.40 -33.91
C ASN A 128 -10.11 7.51 -33.63
N LYS A 129 -10.58 8.66 -33.13
CA LYS A 129 -12.00 8.97 -32.97
C LYS A 129 -12.39 10.00 -34.03
N GLY A 130 -12.69 9.52 -35.24
CA GLY A 130 -13.11 10.33 -36.38
C GLY A 130 -11.94 11.05 -37.06
N LYS A 131 -11.89 12.39 -36.96
CA LYS A 131 -10.80 13.24 -37.53
C LYS A 131 -9.70 13.59 -36.53
N LYS A 132 -9.77 13.08 -35.30
CA LYS A 132 -8.81 13.40 -34.23
C LYS A 132 -8.35 12.14 -33.52
N TRP A 133 -7.04 12.08 -33.25
CA TRP A 133 -6.46 11.09 -32.37
C TRP A 133 -6.72 11.47 -30.91
N LYS A 134 -7.14 10.49 -30.11
CA LYS A 134 -7.29 10.65 -28.66
C LYS A 134 -6.61 9.49 -27.95
N TYR A 135 -6.04 9.77 -26.78
CA TYR A 135 -5.57 8.71 -25.89
C TYR A 135 -6.77 7.96 -25.31
N ALA A 136 -6.80 6.65 -25.49
CA ALA A 136 -7.70 5.77 -24.75
C ALA A 136 -7.02 5.42 -23.42
N LEU A 137 -7.68 5.80 -22.32
CA LEU A 137 -7.23 5.50 -20.98
C LEU A 137 -7.88 4.18 -20.51
N PRO A 138 -7.20 3.38 -19.68
CA PRO A 138 -7.82 2.22 -19.04
C PRO A 138 -8.98 2.68 -18.15
N VAL A 139 -10.12 1.96 -18.21
CA VAL A 139 -11.34 2.31 -17.45
C VAL A 139 -11.56 1.26 -16.37
N TYR A 140 -10.95 1.45 -15.19
CA TYR A 140 -10.91 0.44 -14.12
C TYR A 140 -12.28 -0.05 -13.67
N GLN A 141 -12.38 -1.37 -13.46
CA GLN A 141 -13.48 -2.01 -12.77
C GLN A 141 -13.37 -1.80 -11.25
N SER A 142 -14.48 -1.95 -10.51
CA SER A 142 -14.52 -1.77 -9.06
C SER A 142 -13.50 -2.65 -8.33
N GLU A 143 -13.34 -3.87 -8.81
CA GLU A 143 -12.47 -4.91 -8.25
C GLU A 143 -11.00 -4.53 -8.41
N GLU A 144 -10.61 -4.01 -9.59
CA GLU A 144 -9.26 -3.52 -9.87
C GLU A 144 -8.91 -2.31 -8.97
N LEU A 145 -9.86 -1.41 -8.76
CA LEU A 145 -9.66 -0.26 -7.88
C LEU A 145 -9.50 -0.70 -6.42
N ASN A 146 -10.28 -1.69 -5.99
CA ASN A 146 -10.17 -2.26 -4.64
C ASN A 146 -8.84 -2.99 -4.44
N PHE A 147 -8.37 -3.72 -5.45
CA PHE A 147 -7.04 -4.31 -5.43
C PHE A 147 -5.94 -3.27 -5.18
N ILE A 148 -5.97 -2.14 -5.91
CA ILE A 148 -5.00 -1.05 -5.72
C ILE A 148 -5.08 -0.49 -4.29
N ARG A 149 -6.31 -0.30 -3.76
CA ARG A 149 -6.51 0.15 -2.37
C ARG A 149 -5.85 -0.80 -1.39
N GLU A 150 -6.15 -2.09 -1.46
CA GLU A 150 -5.62 -3.08 -0.52
C GLU A 150 -4.11 -3.22 -0.58
N VAL A 151 -3.53 -3.22 -1.79
CA VAL A 151 -2.07 -3.27 -1.95
C VAL A 151 -1.42 -2.10 -1.24
N ILE A 152 -1.98 -0.89 -1.33
CA ILE A 152 -1.40 0.30 -0.70
C ILE A 152 -1.66 0.30 0.81
N THR A 153 -2.92 0.20 1.23
CA THR A 153 -3.29 0.41 2.64
C THR A 153 -2.96 -0.77 3.54
N LYS A 154 -2.96 -1.99 2.99
CA LYS A 154 -2.68 -3.23 3.74
C LYS A 154 -1.26 -3.71 3.44
N THR A 155 -0.95 -4.12 2.21
CA THR A 155 0.32 -4.81 1.91
C THR A 155 1.53 -3.90 2.06
N PHE A 156 1.57 -2.78 1.34
CA PHE A 156 2.69 -1.84 1.40
C PHE A 156 2.83 -1.18 2.78
N PHE A 157 1.71 -0.99 3.48
CA PHE A 157 1.73 -0.54 4.87
C PHE A 157 2.40 -1.57 5.78
N GLN A 158 2.00 -2.84 5.71
CA GLN A 158 2.60 -3.93 6.50
C GLN A 158 4.09 -4.12 6.22
N LEU A 159 4.52 -3.88 4.98
CA LEU A 159 5.93 -3.92 4.58
C LEU A 159 6.73 -2.66 4.97
N GLY A 160 6.06 -1.63 5.49
CA GLY A 160 6.69 -0.36 5.84
C GLY A 160 7.10 0.49 4.62
N ILE A 161 6.61 0.17 3.43
CA ILE A 161 6.84 0.96 2.20
C ILE A 161 6.05 2.27 2.26
N VAL A 162 4.81 2.22 2.76
CA VAL A 162 3.95 3.39 2.93
C VAL A 162 3.51 3.55 4.37
N SER A 163 3.20 4.79 4.75
CA SER A 163 2.50 5.12 5.98
C SER A 163 1.12 5.66 5.62
N THR A 164 0.08 5.22 6.34
CA THR A 164 -1.31 5.63 6.14
C THR A 164 -1.76 6.57 7.24
N GLY A 165 -2.78 7.39 6.94
CA GLY A 165 -3.34 8.37 7.87
C GLY A 165 -4.71 8.84 7.41
N ILE A 166 -5.35 9.63 8.26
CA ILE A 166 -6.63 10.28 7.93
C ILE A 166 -6.44 11.79 8.00
N HIS A 167 -6.90 12.47 6.96
CA HIS A 167 -7.02 13.92 6.92
C HIS A 167 -8.40 14.29 6.40
N GLN A 168 -9.13 15.15 7.12
CA GLN A 168 -10.50 15.56 6.75
C GLN A 168 -11.46 14.38 6.48
N ASN A 169 -11.37 13.32 7.30
CA ASN A 169 -12.16 12.09 7.14
C ASN A 169 -11.91 11.33 5.83
N GLN A 170 -10.77 11.58 5.18
CA GLN A 170 -10.32 10.87 3.99
C GLN A 170 -9.01 10.14 4.26
N VAL A 171 -8.86 8.95 3.67
CA VAL A 171 -7.63 8.16 3.76
C VAL A 171 -6.54 8.81 2.90
N CYS A 172 -5.39 9.05 3.51
CA CYS A 172 -4.19 9.51 2.83
C CYS A 172 -3.02 8.59 3.15
N PHE A 173 -2.00 8.59 2.29
CA PHE A 173 -0.77 7.86 2.51
C PHE A 173 0.44 8.67 2.07
N THR A 174 1.61 8.25 2.52
CA THR A 174 2.91 8.75 2.05
C THR A 174 3.88 7.60 1.88
N VAL A 175 4.82 7.72 0.95
CA VAL A 175 5.92 6.75 0.80
C VAL A 175 6.95 7.03 1.87
N THR A 176 7.34 5.99 2.61
CA THR A 176 8.30 6.13 3.71
C THR A 176 9.72 6.31 3.18
N ALA A 177 10.60 6.75 4.08
CA ALA A 177 12.04 6.76 3.86
C ALA A 177 12.57 5.44 3.27
N PHE A 178 12.09 4.35 3.87
CA PHE A 178 12.46 2.99 3.52
C PHE A 178 11.85 2.56 2.19
N GLY A 179 10.57 2.88 1.93
CA GLY A 179 9.91 2.59 0.67
C GLY A 179 10.63 3.19 -0.54
N HIS A 180 11.13 4.43 -0.42
CA HIS A 180 11.91 5.08 -1.48
C HIS A 180 13.24 4.39 -1.81
N GLN A 181 13.82 3.63 -0.87
CA GLN A 181 15.04 2.86 -1.12
C GLN A 181 14.75 1.56 -1.89
N PHE A 182 13.52 1.05 -1.79
CA PHE A 182 13.09 -0.20 -2.40
C PHE A 182 12.47 -0.02 -3.79
N ILE A 183 11.72 1.07 -3.98
CA ILE A 183 11.03 1.36 -5.24
C ILE A 183 12.06 1.84 -6.28
N HIS A 184 12.51 0.93 -7.15
CA HIS A 184 13.51 1.19 -8.20
C HIS A 184 12.93 1.69 -9.54
#